data_AF-A0A6I6C5A7-F1
#
_entry.id   AF-A0A6I6C5A7-F1
#
_cell.length_a   1.000
_cell.length_b   1.000
_cell.length_c   1.000
_cell.angle_alpha   90.00
_cell.angle_beta   90.00
_cell.angle_gamma   90.00
#
_symmetry.space_group_name_H-M   'P 1'
#
loop_
_entity.id
_entity.type
_entity.pdbx_description
1 polymer ?
#
loop_
_entity_poly.entity_id
_entity_poly.type
_entity_poly.pdbx_seq_one_letter_code
_entity_poly.pdbx_strand_id
1 'polypeptide(L)'
;MIFSKSNAQVRIFKYALAVWFTISLIQFVAATFFDQEINKFFGELMEYRWIRIFAWIFENSGDMAQPVLFYFVIFTIFFESIYVYCKKNNKFHIWIWIYYIFIFLTWIYVHVKNYFSFVGIDDGFGPDISAWFFESYEICRYIVIALAIVDTIILLAFFYYLRFKFVKRKDVIENAYWLKSLKTFISAAGLTLIVWVLKLTFLRPYYYQTDFDNILNNENLVKQEWKDYYLNEGHNIMKWGKGLLGNYGSKFVPWFEITDFPNGWKNFISGERGDPGYNFLYADFPSGHMASTYSVFYALVFFYDKKLHQNYTKRYIALFCFWMFYLNLVLSTQLITKTHWLSDLSFTNVLGVLWPLGLYKIINKIVFKIICKKISKNNIQVKGLVIIRNKSYHLMVIHNGNVYDLASAGIFFPVIGKVNKKIEILMKKYYIKEIKTVESKE
;
A
#
# COMPACT_ATOMS: atom_id res chain seq x y z
N MET A 1 -2.73 5.31 -27.92
CA MET A 1 -3.22 6.45 -27.12
C MET A 1 -4.08 7.26 -28.08
N ILE A 2 -5.39 7.00 -28.12
CA ILE A 2 -6.33 7.67 -29.03
C ILE A 2 -7.21 8.53 -28.14
N PHE A 3 -7.18 9.84 -28.38
CA PHE A 3 -7.92 10.84 -27.63
C PHE A 3 -9.40 10.74 -27.99
N SER A 4 -10.16 9.91 -27.27
CA SER A 4 -11.60 10.12 -27.18
C SER A 4 -11.87 11.29 -26.24
N LYS A 5 -12.90 12.10 -26.52
CA LYS A 5 -13.48 13.06 -25.56
C LYS A 5 -13.54 12.37 -24.20
N SER A 6 -12.80 12.86 -23.21
CA SER A 6 -12.74 12.16 -21.94
C SER A 6 -14.15 12.16 -21.35
N ASN A 7 -14.72 10.96 -21.20
CA ASN A 7 -16.05 10.82 -20.64
C ASN A 7 -16.12 11.53 -19.27
N ALA A 8 -17.28 12.08 -18.91
CA ALA A 8 -17.48 12.83 -17.67
C ALA A 8 -16.92 12.08 -16.45
N GLN A 9 -17.09 10.75 -16.40
CA GLN A 9 -16.57 9.94 -15.32
C GLN A 9 -15.03 9.85 -15.28
N VAL A 10 -14.35 9.91 -16.43
CA VAL A 10 -12.88 9.96 -16.49
C VAL A 10 -12.35 11.27 -15.94
N ARG A 11 -13.08 12.37 -16.19
CA ARG A 11 -12.75 13.66 -15.61
C ARG A 11 -12.97 13.64 -14.10
N ILE A 12 -14.10 13.11 -13.63
CA ILE A 12 -14.41 12.96 -12.20
C ILE A 12 -13.29 12.19 -11.48
N PHE A 13 -12.86 11.04 -12.00
CA PHE A 13 -11.77 10.27 -11.39
C PHE A 13 -10.46 11.08 -11.32
N LYS A 14 -10.08 11.76 -12.41
CA LYS A 14 -8.87 12.60 -12.44
C LYS A 14 -8.95 13.77 -11.47
N TYR A 15 -10.11 14.43 -11.40
CA TYR A 15 -10.33 15.55 -10.48
C TYR A 15 -10.32 15.07 -9.03
N ALA A 16 -10.99 13.96 -8.72
CA ALA A 16 -10.97 13.39 -7.38
C ALA A 16 -9.54 13.01 -6.94
N LEU A 17 -8.74 12.43 -7.84
CA LEU A 17 -7.33 12.13 -7.56
C LEU A 17 -6.49 13.41 -7.38
N ALA A 18 -6.71 14.43 -8.20
CA ALA A 18 -6.03 15.72 -8.09
C ALA A 18 -6.40 16.43 -6.78
N VAL A 19 -7.69 16.47 -6.43
CA VAL A 19 -8.18 17.03 -5.18
C VAL A 19 -7.59 16.28 -3.98
N TRP A 20 -7.58 14.95 -4.02
CA TRP A 20 -6.97 14.15 -2.97
C TRP A 20 -5.48 14.48 -2.80
N PHE A 21 -4.73 14.47 -3.90
CA PHE A 21 -3.32 14.85 -3.90
C PHE A 21 -3.09 16.25 -3.33
N THR A 22 -3.87 17.23 -3.79
CA THR A 22 -3.75 18.63 -3.35
C THR A 22 -4.08 18.78 -1.87
N ILE A 23 -5.14 18.15 -1.37
CA ILE A 23 -5.49 18.17 0.05
C ILE A 23 -4.37 17.52 0.88
N SER A 24 -3.89 16.34 0.50
CA SER A 24 -2.79 15.68 1.21
C SER A 24 -1.50 16.50 1.20
N LEU A 25 -1.20 17.19 0.09
CA LEU A 25 -0.03 18.07 0.01
C LEU A 25 -0.19 19.32 0.91
N ILE A 26 -1.37 19.95 0.93
CA ILE A 26 -1.65 21.08 1.82
C ILE A 26 -1.55 20.63 3.28
N GLN A 27 -2.12 19.47 3.63
CA GLN A 27 -2.00 18.89 4.98
C GLN A 27 -0.54 18.64 5.35
N PHE A 28 0.26 18.09 4.44
CA PHE A 28 1.69 17.83 4.67
C PHE A 28 2.49 19.12 4.90
N VAL A 29 2.23 20.15 4.09
CA VAL A 29 2.87 21.47 4.26
C VAL A 29 2.45 22.11 5.58
N ALA A 30 1.16 22.08 5.93
CA ALA A 30 0.67 22.62 7.20
C ALA A 30 1.26 21.86 8.40
N ALA A 31 1.26 20.53 8.35
CA ALA A 31 1.82 19.66 9.39
C ALA A 31 3.32 19.87 9.61
N THR A 32 4.05 20.37 8.59
CA THR A 32 5.47 20.72 8.76
C THR A 32 5.68 21.82 9.81
N PHE A 33 4.68 22.67 10.04
CA PHE A 33 4.76 23.78 11.00
C PHE A 33 3.87 23.57 12.24
N PHE A 34 2.74 22.87 12.10
CA PHE A 34 1.69 22.78 13.13
C PHE A 34 1.36 21.34 13.55
N ASP A 35 2.29 20.40 13.35
CA ASP A 35 2.06 18.97 13.63
C ASP A 35 1.56 18.73 15.05
N GLN A 36 2.20 19.37 16.04
CA GLN A 36 1.88 19.17 17.46
C GLN A 36 0.48 19.67 17.81
N GLU A 37 0.12 20.86 17.36
CA GLU A 37 -1.17 21.49 17.62
C GLU A 37 -2.31 20.69 16.99
N ILE A 38 -2.10 20.20 15.77
CA ILE A 38 -3.09 19.37 15.08
C ILE A 38 -3.25 18.03 15.80
N ASN A 39 -2.14 17.35 16.12
CA ASN A 39 -2.18 16.08 16.83
C ASN A 39 -2.80 16.21 18.23
N LYS A 40 -2.57 17.32 18.94
CA LYS A 40 -3.22 17.60 20.23
C LYS A 40 -4.74 17.64 20.08
N PHE A 41 -5.25 18.37 19.10
CA PHE A 41 -6.68 18.47 18.83
C PHE A 41 -7.32 17.09 18.56
N PHE A 42 -6.70 16.25 17.73
CA PHE A 42 -7.23 14.91 17.45
C PHE A 42 -7.06 13.95 18.63
N GLY A 43 -5.97 14.07 19.39
CA GLY A 43 -5.63 13.18 20.50
C GLY A 43 -6.58 13.26 21.68
N GLU A 44 -7.25 14.41 21.90
CA GLU A 44 -8.31 14.56 22.92
C GLU A 44 -9.51 13.64 22.67
N LEU A 45 -9.74 13.22 21.42
CA LEU A 45 -10.84 12.31 21.07
C LEU A 45 -10.65 10.90 21.65
N MET A 46 -9.44 10.53 22.10
CA MET A 46 -9.21 9.25 22.77
C MET A 46 -9.90 9.14 24.13
N GLU A 47 -10.32 10.24 24.75
CA GLU A 47 -11.07 10.16 26.01
C GLU A 47 -12.42 9.45 25.86
N TYR A 48 -12.99 9.49 24.65
CA TYR A 48 -14.27 8.85 24.36
C TYR A 48 -14.08 7.38 24.00
N ARG A 49 -14.52 6.49 24.90
CA ARG A 49 -14.43 5.03 24.73
C ARG A 49 -14.91 4.50 23.37
N TRP A 50 -16.06 4.99 22.88
CA TRP A 50 -16.60 4.54 21.59
C TRP A 50 -15.70 4.96 20.41
N ILE A 51 -15.03 6.12 20.50
CA ILE A 51 -14.04 6.57 19.52
C ILE A 51 -12.80 5.67 19.59
N ARG A 52 -12.33 5.30 20.79
CA ARG A 52 -11.20 4.37 20.94
C ARG A 52 -11.48 3.02 20.29
N ILE A 53 -12.65 2.43 20.56
CA ILE A 53 -13.07 1.17 19.95
C ILE A 53 -13.17 1.33 18.43
N PHE A 54 -13.75 2.42 17.95
CA PHE A 54 -13.82 2.72 16.52
C PHE A 54 -12.43 2.81 15.90
N ALA A 55 -11.49 3.52 16.54
CA ALA A 55 -10.13 3.63 16.05
C ALA A 55 -9.40 2.28 16.09
N TRP A 56 -9.65 1.43 17.09
CA TRP A 56 -9.06 0.10 17.18
C TRP A 56 -9.52 -0.85 16.07
N ILE A 57 -10.77 -0.69 15.60
CA ILE A 57 -11.26 -1.39 14.41
C ILE A 57 -10.42 -1.02 13.18
N PHE A 58 -10.15 0.28 12.97
CA PHE A 58 -9.39 0.77 11.82
C PHE A 58 -7.88 0.54 11.91
N GLU A 59 -7.32 0.49 13.12
CA GLU A 59 -5.95 0.02 13.38
C GLU A 59 -5.78 -1.41 12.84
N ASN A 60 -6.63 -2.33 13.31
CA ASN A 60 -6.57 -3.73 12.92
C ASN A 60 -6.95 -3.96 11.44
N SER A 61 -7.95 -3.23 10.93
CA SER A 61 -8.37 -3.37 9.54
C SER A 61 -7.36 -2.76 8.57
N GLY A 62 -6.71 -1.66 8.94
CA GLY A 62 -5.71 -0.93 8.15
C GLY A 62 -4.37 -1.66 8.05
N ASP A 63 -3.90 -2.32 9.11
CA ASP A 63 -2.61 -3.02 9.10
C ASP A 63 -2.72 -4.47 8.61
N MET A 64 -3.62 -5.23 9.22
CA MET A 64 -3.57 -6.69 9.14
C MET A 64 -4.69 -7.27 8.29
N ALA A 65 -5.93 -6.85 8.49
CA ALA A 65 -7.07 -7.56 7.90
C ALA A 65 -7.22 -7.26 6.39
N GLN A 66 -7.37 -5.98 6.01
CA GLN A 66 -7.64 -5.58 4.63
C GLN A 66 -6.45 -5.78 3.68
N PRO A 67 -5.20 -5.40 4.03
CA PRO A 67 -4.06 -5.59 3.13
C PRO A 67 -3.80 -7.06 2.83
N VAL A 68 -3.89 -7.94 3.84
CA VAL A 68 -3.69 -9.40 3.67
C VAL A 68 -4.77 -10.01 2.79
N LEU A 69 -6.04 -9.68 3.06
CA LEU A 69 -7.18 -10.07 2.20
C LEU A 69 -6.93 -9.66 0.75
N PHE A 70 -6.51 -8.42 0.55
CA PHE A 70 -6.26 -7.87 -0.76
C PHE A 70 -5.10 -8.56 -1.49
N TYR A 71 -3.99 -8.84 -0.80
CA TYR A 71 -2.88 -9.59 -1.38
C TYR A 71 -3.33 -10.96 -1.87
N PHE A 72 -4.14 -11.68 -1.08
CA PHE A 72 -4.70 -12.97 -1.50
C PHE A 72 -5.56 -12.85 -2.76
N VAL A 73 -6.42 -11.83 -2.86
CA VAL A 73 -7.24 -11.59 -4.05
C VAL A 73 -6.37 -11.27 -5.28
N ILE A 74 -5.37 -10.41 -5.15
CA ILE A 74 -4.47 -10.03 -6.25
C ILE A 74 -3.64 -11.20 -6.75
N PHE A 75 -3.09 -12.01 -5.83
CA PHE A 75 -2.39 -13.24 -6.19
C PHE A 75 -3.32 -14.24 -6.88
N THR A 76 -4.56 -14.37 -6.40
CA THR A 76 -5.53 -15.28 -7.02
C THR A 76 -5.85 -14.84 -8.46
N ILE A 77 -6.03 -13.53 -8.70
CA ILE A 77 -6.22 -12.99 -10.05
C ILE A 77 -5.02 -13.31 -10.94
N PHE A 78 -3.79 -13.20 -10.42
CA PHE A 78 -2.57 -13.55 -11.14
C PHE A 78 -2.57 -15.04 -11.56
N PHE A 79 -2.76 -15.95 -10.60
CA PHE A 79 -2.75 -17.39 -10.86
C PHE A 79 -3.91 -17.84 -11.76
N GLU A 80 -5.11 -17.29 -11.58
CA GLU A 80 -6.25 -17.61 -12.45
C GLU A 80 -6.05 -17.09 -13.88
N SER A 81 -5.44 -15.93 -14.04
CA SER A 81 -5.09 -15.41 -15.37
C SER A 81 -4.07 -16.31 -16.08
N ILE A 82 -3.09 -16.86 -15.33
CA ILE A 82 -2.16 -17.87 -15.84
C ILE A 82 -2.88 -19.19 -16.15
N TYR A 83 -3.85 -19.59 -15.32
CA TYR A 83 -4.67 -20.78 -15.56
C TYR A 83 -5.42 -20.70 -16.89
N VAL A 84 -6.05 -19.56 -17.18
CA VAL A 84 -6.72 -19.32 -18.46
C VAL A 84 -5.72 -19.36 -19.63
N TYR A 85 -4.50 -18.85 -19.45
CA TYR A 85 -3.46 -18.91 -20.48
C TYR A 85 -2.97 -20.34 -20.73
N CYS A 86 -2.87 -21.15 -19.68
CA CYS A 86 -2.35 -22.51 -19.69
C CYS A 86 -3.42 -23.61 -19.88
N LYS A 87 -4.66 -23.25 -20.23
CA LYS A 87 -5.88 -24.08 -20.21
C LYS A 87 -5.78 -25.46 -20.89
N LYS A 88 -4.75 -25.71 -21.71
CA LYS A 88 -4.48 -27.00 -22.36
C LYS A 88 -3.81 -28.06 -21.45
N ASN A 89 -3.43 -27.72 -20.22
CA ASN A 89 -2.71 -28.63 -19.32
C ASN A 89 -3.57 -29.09 -18.12
N ASN A 90 -4.03 -30.35 -18.13
CA ASN A 90 -4.84 -30.94 -17.05
C ASN A 90 -4.15 -30.90 -15.68
N LYS A 91 -2.81 -30.97 -15.61
CA LYS A 91 -2.08 -30.87 -14.31
C LYS A 91 -2.31 -29.51 -13.65
N PHE A 92 -2.45 -28.44 -14.45
CA PHE A 92 -2.64 -27.08 -13.93
C PHE A 92 -4.01 -26.90 -13.24
N HIS A 93 -4.99 -27.76 -13.55
CA HIS A 93 -6.27 -27.78 -12.86
C HIS A 93 -6.18 -28.32 -11.43
N ILE A 94 -5.28 -29.27 -11.16
CA ILE A 94 -5.06 -29.75 -9.79
C ILE A 94 -4.32 -28.68 -8.98
N TRP A 95 -3.28 -28.07 -9.57
CA TRP A 95 -2.49 -27.04 -8.91
C TRP A 95 -3.29 -25.81 -8.48
N ILE A 96 -4.30 -25.40 -9.26
CA ILE A 96 -5.13 -24.24 -8.86
C ILE A 96 -5.95 -24.56 -7.61
N TRP A 97 -6.48 -25.79 -7.47
CA TRP A 97 -7.21 -26.19 -6.27
C TRP A 97 -6.29 -26.34 -5.05
N ILE A 98 -5.09 -26.90 -5.22
CA ILE A 98 -4.07 -26.92 -4.17
C ILE A 98 -3.76 -25.49 -3.71
N TYR A 99 -3.63 -24.55 -4.64
CA TYR A 99 -3.44 -23.13 -4.32
C TYR A 99 -4.60 -22.57 -3.49
N TYR A 100 -5.87 -22.78 -3.87
CA TYR A 100 -7.01 -22.30 -3.09
C TYR A 100 -7.03 -22.88 -1.66
N ILE A 101 -6.77 -24.18 -1.51
CA ILE A 101 -6.69 -24.84 -0.20
C ILE A 101 -5.55 -24.23 0.62
N PHE A 102 -4.37 -24.08 0.03
CA PHE A 102 -3.22 -23.49 0.72
C PHE A 102 -3.49 -22.06 1.19
N ILE A 103 -4.10 -21.22 0.34
CA ILE A 103 -4.44 -19.85 0.71
C ILE A 103 -5.49 -19.81 1.81
N PHE A 104 -6.50 -20.68 1.73
CA PHE A 104 -7.54 -20.76 2.77
C PHE A 104 -6.98 -21.24 4.13
N LEU A 105 -6.08 -22.23 4.12
CA LEU A 105 -5.39 -22.67 5.34
C LEU A 105 -4.48 -21.57 5.91
N THR A 106 -3.76 -20.86 5.05
CA THR A 106 -2.92 -19.71 5.46
C THR A 106 -3.79 -18.60 6.05
N TRP A 107 -4.96 -18.33 5.45
CA TRP A 107 -5.93 -17.36 5.94
C TRP A 107 -6.43 -17.70 7.35
N ILE A 108 -6.86 -18.95 7.57
CA ILE A 108 -7.25 -19.42 8.90
C ILE A 108 -6.09 -19.29 9.88
N TYR A 109 -4.90 -19.74 9.51
CA TYR A 109 -3.71 -19.66 10.36
C TYR A 109 -3.40 -18.22 10.78
N VAL A 110 -3.44 -17.25 9.86
CA VAL A 110 -3.20 -15.84 10.16
C VAL A 110 -4.22 -15.30 11.17
N HIS A 111 -5.51 -15.57 10.99
CA HIS A 111 -6.53 -15.10 11.94
C HIS A 111 -6.46 -15.78 13.30
N VAL A 112 -6.17 -17.09 13.33
CA VAL A 112 -5.97 -17.82 14.59
C VAL A 112 -4.74 -17.27 15.32
N LYS A 113 -3.63 -17.07 14.61
CA LYS A 113 -2.41 -16.44 15.17
C LYS A 113 -2.71 -15.05 15.71
N ASN A 114 -3.46 -14.23 14.98
CA ASN A 114 -3.81 -12.87 15.41
C ASN A 114 -4.74 -12.87 16.63
N TYR A 115 -5.66 -13.82 16.75
CA TYR A 115 -6.46 -13.96 17.97
C TYR A 115 -5.57 -14.28 19.18
N PHE A 116 -4.71 -15.28 19.04
CA PHE A 116 -3.83 -15.72 20.12
C PHE A 116 -2.72 -14.73 20.46
N SER A 117 -2.33 -13.84 19.53
CA SER A 117 -1.36 -12.80 19.85
C SER A 117 -1.88 -11.86 20.94
N PHE A 118 -3.19 -11.71 21.10
CA PHE A 118 -3.82 -10.85 22.13
C PHE A 118 -4.24 -11.59 23.41
N VAL A 119 -3.85 -12.85 23.61
CA VAL A 119 -4.23 -13.61 24.81
C VAL A 119 -3.16 -13.44 25.88
N GLY A 120 -3.55 -12.90 27.05
CA GLY A 120 -2.65 -12.78 28.20
C GLY A 120 -1.47 -11.82 27.98
N ILE A 121 -1.61 -10.86 27.06
CA ILE A 121 -0.64 -9.77 26.91
C ILE A 121 -0.66 -8.94 28.20
N ASP A 122 0.53 -8.58 28.67
CA ASP A 122 0.74 -7.45 29.56
C ASP A 122 1.68 -6.46 28.88
N ASP A 123 1.16 -5.28 28.57
CA ASP A 123 1.92 -4.19 27.96
C ASP A 123 2.45 -3.21 29.01
N GLY A 124 2.46 -3.58 30.30
CA GLY A 124 2.89 -2.73 31.40
C GLY A 124 1.76 -1.92 32.05
N PHE A 125 0.51 -2.03 31.59
CA PHE A 125 -0.65 -1.42 32.26
C PHE A 125 -1.54 -2.45 32.98
N GLY A 126 -1.07 -3.70 33.04
CA GLY A 126 -1.72 -4.81 33.70
C GLY A 126 -2.11 -5.92 32.71
N PRO A 127 -2.31 -7.14 33.21
CA PRO A 127 -2.71 -8.27 32.38
C PRO A 127 -4.02 -7.99 31.62
N ASP A 128 -4.02 -8.30 30.33
CA ASP A 128 -5.15 -8.12 29.41
C ASP A 128 -5.57 -6.66 29.19
N ILE A 129 -4.71 -5.68 29.48
CA ILE A 129 -4.96 -4.24 29.22
C ILE A 129 -4.06 -3.74 28.10
N SER A 130 -4.65 -3.15 27.06
CA SER A 130 -3.89 -2.48 26.01
C SER A 130 -3.42 -1.12 26.50
N ALA A 131 -2.11 -0.94 26.57
CA ALA A 131 -1.51 0.36 26.85
C ALA A 131 -1.84 1.39 25.76
N TRP A 132 -2.07 0.95 24.53
CA TRP A 132 -2.29 1.85 23.41
C TRP A 132 -3.73 2.39 23.34
N PHE A 133 -4.71 1.53 23.67
CA PHE A 133 -6.13 1.85 23.57
C PHE A 133 -6.83 2.02 24.92
N PHE A 134 -6.14 1.74 26.03
CA PHE A 134 -6.68 1.82 27.39
C PHE A 134 -8.02 1.10 27.54
N GLU A 135 -8.06 -0.11 26.98
CA GLU A 135 -9.20 -1.03 26.96
C GLU A 135 -8.67 -2.46 27.08
N SER A 136 -9.55 -3.39 27.41
CA SER A 136 -9.15 -4.79 27.54
C SER A 136 -8.80 -5.40 26.18
N TYR A 137 -7.78 -6.26 26.16
CA TYR A 137 -7.45 -7.09 25.01
C TYR A 137 -8.57 -8.07 24.65
N GLU A 138 -9.49 -8.38 25.58
CA GLU A 138 -10.75 -9.03 25.27
C GLU A 138 -11.57 -8.31 24.19
N ILE A 139 -11.68 -6.98 24.28
CA ILE A 139 -12.40 -6.19 23.27
C ILE A 139 -11.68 -6.29 21.92
N CYS A 140 -10.34 -6.24 21.91
CA CYS A 140 -9.55 -6.46 20.70
C CYS A 140 -9.86 -7.82 20.06
N ARG A 141 -9.92 -8.88 20.86
CA ARG A 141 -10.24 -10.22 20.38
C ARG A 141 -11.62 -10.27 19.71
N TYR A 142 -12.64 -9.61 20.28
CA TYR A 142 -13.95 -9.47 19.63
C TYR A 142 -13.87 -8.71 18.30
N ILE A 143 -13.11 -7.62 18.24
CA ILE A 143 -12.88 -6.85 17.01
C ILE A 143 -12.23 -7.73 15.93
N VAL A 144 -11.16 -8.45 16.27
CA VAL A 144 -10.41 -9.29 15.34
C VAL A 144 -11.27 -10.45 14.84
N ILE A 145 -12.10 -11.07 15.69
CA ILE A 145 -13.06 -12.10 15.28
C ILE A 145 -14.09 -11.51 14.30
N ALA A 146 -14.66 -10.35 14.62
CA ALA A 146 -15.66 -9.71 13.75
C ALA A 146 -15.07 -9.37 12.37
N LEU A 147 -13.85 -8.80 12.33
CA LEU A 147 -13.13 -8.52 11.10
C LEU A 147 -12.82 -9.82 10.32
N ALA A 148 -12.37 -10.88 11.00
CA ALA A 148 -12.10 -12.17 10.38
C ALA A 148 -13.34 -12.76 9.70
N ILE A 149 -14.51 -12.66 10.32
CA ILE A 149 -15.78 -13.15 9.73
C ILE A 149 -16.12 -12.36 8.48
N VAL A 150 -16.11 -11.02 8.55
CA VAL A 150 -16.42 -10.14 7.41
C VAL A 150 -15.46 -10.41 6.25
N ASP A 151 -14.16 -10.44 6.53
CA ASP A 151 -13.14 -10.63 5.50
C ASP A 151 -13.18 -12.05 4.91
N THR A 152 -13.52 -13.06 5.69
CA THR A 152 -13.72 -14.44 5.19
C THR A 152 -14.87 -14.51 4.20
N ILE A 153 -15.99 -13.84 4.49
CA ILE A 153 -17.14 -13.76 3.57
C ILE A 153 -16.72 -13.10 2.25
N ILE A 154 -15.98 -11.99 2.34
CA ILE A 154 -15.45 -11.28 1.16
C ILE A 154 -14.51 -12.18 0.36
N LEU A 155 -13.55 -12.86 1.02
CA LEU A 155 -12.58 -13.75 0.38
C LEU A 155 -13.29 -14.89 -0.36
N LEU A 156 -14.23 -15.57 0.29
CA LEU A 156 -15.00 -16.66 -0.31
C LEU A 156 -15.83 -16.19 -1.51
N ALA A 157 -16.45 -15.01 -1.41
CA ALA A 157 -17.18 -14.41 -2.53
C ALA A 157 -16.25 -14.12 -3.72
N PHE A 158 -15.05 -13.60 -3.47
CA PHE A 158 -14.04 -13.40 -4.51
C PHE A 158 -13.55 -14.71 -5.10
N PHE A 159 -13.24 -15.72 -4.30
CA PHE A 159 -12.80 -17.04 -4.77
C PHE A 159 -13.84 -17.70 -5.65
N TYR A 160 -15.10 -17.68 -5.23
CA TYR A 160 -16.21 -18.16 -6.03
C TYR A 160 -16.28 -17.42 -7.37
N TYR A 161 -16.25 -16.08 -7.35
CA TYR A 161 -16.30 -15.29 -8.58
C TYR A 161 -15.11 -15.58 -9.50
N LEU A 162 -13.89 -15.63 -8.95
CA LEU A 162 -12.67 -15.84 -9.72
C LEU A 162 -12.66 -17.23 -10.37
N ARG A 163 -12.92 -18.28 -9.59
CA ARG A 163 -12.87 -19.66 -10.07
C ARG A 163 -13.98 -20.00 -11.07
N PHE A 164 -15.20 -19.50 -10.85
CA PHE A 164 -16.36 -19.98 -11.62
C PHE A 164 -16.86 -19.01 -12.69
N LYS A 165 -16.63 -17.70 -12.52
CA LYS A 165 -17.08 -16.66 -13.46
C LYS A 165 -15.92 -16.01 -14.22
N PHE A 166 -14.88 -15.56 -13.51
CA PHE A 166 -13.77 -14.82 -14.12
C PHE A 166 -13.02 -15.64 -15.18
N VAL A 167 -12.61 -16.88 -14.87
CA VAL A 167 -11.86 -17.74 -15.81
C VAL A 167 -12.57 -18.07 -17.12
N LYS A 168 -13.90 -17.88 -17.18
CA LYS A 168 -14.70 -18.12 -18.38
C LYS A 168 -14.72 -16.91 -19.32
N ARG A 169 -14.31 -15.73 -18.84
CA ARG A 169 -14.33 -14.51 -19.64
C ARG A 169 -13.18 -14.51 -20.65
N LYS A 170 -13.49 -14.14 -21.91
CA LYS A 170 -12.49 -14.04 -22.99
C LYS A 170 -11.50 -12.90 -22.74
N ASP A 171 -11.97 -11.84 -22.09
CA ASP A 171 -11.21 -10.63 -21.87
C ASP A 171 -10.12 -10.75 -20.80
N VAL A 172 -10.01 -11.87 -20.07
CA VAL A 172 -8.95 -12.11 -19.08
C VAL A 172 -7.55 -12.03 -19.72
N ILE A 173 -7.40 -12.66 -20.89
CA ILE A 173 -6.14 -12.66 -21.63
C ILE A 173 -5.97 -11.38 -22.44
N GLU A 174 -7.04 -10.92 -23.08
CA GLU A 174 -7.05 -9.69 -23.90
C GLU A 174 -6.61 -8.49 -23.07
N ASN A 175 -7.09 -8.38 -21.83
CA ASN A 175 -6.76 -7.28 -20.92
C ASN A 175 -5.50 -7.51 -20.08
N ALA A 176 -4.79 -8.62 -20.29
CA ALA A 176 -3.59 -9.00 -19.55
C ALA A 176 -3.77 -8.84 -18.02
N TYR A 177 -4.84 -9.42 -17.45
CA TYR A 177 -5.14 -9.31 -16.01
C TYR A 177 -3.98 -9.77 -15.12
N TRP A 178 -3.18 -10.74 -15.57
CA TRP A 178 -1.94 -11.18 -14.90
C TRP A 178 -0.89 -10.05 -14.78
N LEU A 179 -0.80 -9.16 -15.77
CA LEU A 179 0.15 -8.05 -15.73
C LEU A 179 -0.35 -6.94 -14.80
N LYS A 180 -1.67 -6.73 -14.77
CA LYS A 180 -2.32 -5.75 -13.89
C LYS A 180 -2.20 -6.16 -12.42
N SER A 181 -2.41 -7.44 -12.10
CA SER A 181 -2.15 -7.97 -10.75
C SER A 181 -0.69 -7.85 -10.37
N LEU A 182 0.24 -8.21 -11.26
CA LEU A 182 1.68 -8.08 -10.99
C LEU A 182 2.09 -6.61 -10.72
N LYS A 183 1.57 -5.65 -11.51
CA LYS A 183 1.82 -4.22 -11.28
C LYS A 183 1.30 -3.75 -9.92
N THR A 184 0.11 -4.19 -9.57
CA THR A 184 -0.52 -3.88 -8.28
C THR A 184 0.32 -4.41 -7.14
N PHE A 185 0.71 -5.68 -7.20
CA PHE A 185 1.55 -6.32 -6.18
C PHE A 185 2.91 -5.64 -6.02
N ILE A 186 3.65 -5.42 -7.12
CA ILE A 186 4.97 -4.77 -7.07
C ILE A 186 4.84 -3.34 -6.56
N SER A 187 3.76 -2.63 -6.89
CA SER A 187 3.56 -1.26 -6.41
C SER A 187 3.26 -1.22 -4.92
N ALA A 188 2.41 -2.13 -4.42
CA ALA A 188 2.12 -2.28 -3.00
C ALA A 188 3.39 -2.65 -2.21
N ALA A 189 4.06 -3.74 -2.60
CA ALA A 189 5.30 -4.19 -1.97
C ALA A 189 6.41 -3.12 -2.03
N GLY A 190 6.53 -2.42 -3.16
CA GLY A 190 7.49 -1.34 -3.33
C GLY A 190 7.21 -0.15 -2.41
N LEU A 191 5.93 0.24 -2.23
CA LEU A 191 5.57 1.33 -1.32
C LEU A 191 5.87 0.93 0.13
N THR A 192 5.46 -0.28 0.53
CA THR A 192 5.76 -0.79 1.87
C THR A 192 7.26 -0.83 2.13
N LEU A 193 8.06 -1.30 1.17
CA LEU A 193 9.52 -1.35 1.30
C LEU A 193 10.14 0.04 1.48
N ILE A 194 9.74 1.04 0.68
CA ILE A 194 10.30 2.39 0.83
C ILE A 194 9.89 3.02 2.17
N VAL A 195 8.66 2.76 2.65
CA VAL A 195 8.22 3.21 3.97
C VAL A 195 9.05 2.55 5.07
N TRP A 196 9.32 1.25 5.01
CA TRP A 196 10.21 0.57 5.96
C TRP A 196 11.63 1.16 5.94
N VAL A 197 12.20 1.42 4.77
CA VAL A 197 13.52 2.03 4.64
C VAL A 197 13.57 3.43 5.26
N LEU A 198 12.53 4.23 5.06
CA LEU A 198 12.45 5.57 5.63
C LEU A 198 12.21 5.53 7.15
N LYS A 199 11.33 4.64 7.65
CA LYS A 199 11.10 4.40 9.08
C LYS A 199 12.39 4.13 9.84
N LEU A 200 13.23 3.24 9.33
CA LEU A 200 14.51 2.89 9.94
C LEU A 200 15.57 4.00 9.84
N THR A 201 15.43 4.88 8.85
CA THR A 201 16.35 5.99 8.66
C THR A 201 16.01 7.17 9.57
N PHE A 202 14.72 7.51 9.70
CA PHE A 202 14.30 8.70 10.44
C PHE A 202 14.11 8.45 11.93
N LEU A 203 13.64 7.25 12.33
CA LEU A 203 13.40 6.87 13.72
C LEU A 203 12.75 7.99 14.55
N ARG A 204 11.68 8.54 13.98
CA ARG A 204 10.91 9.60 14.62
C ARG A 204 9.95 8.97 15.68
N PRO A 205 9.86 9.57 16.88
CA PRO A 205 9.03 9.06 17.96
C PRO A 205 7.55 9.36 17.72
N TYR A 206 6.70 8.37 18.00
CA TYR A 206 5.25 8.51 17.92
C TYR A 206 4.74 9.66 18.78
N TYR A 207 3.61 10.25 18.36
CA TYR A 207 2.93 11.25 19.17
C TYR A 207 2.58 10.69 20.56
N TYR A 208 2.16 9.43 20.64
CA TYR A 208 1.90 8.73 21.89
C TYR A 208 3.06 8.84 22.89
N GLN A 209 4.30 8.61 22.45
CA GLN A 209 5.47 8.70 23.32
C GLN A 209 5.82 10.13 23.69
N THR A 210 5.58 11.08 22.79
CA THR A 210 5.83 12.51 23.02
C THR A 210 4.85 13.09 24.05
N ASP A 211 3.62 12.58 24.06
CA ASP A 211 2.53 13.04 24.93
C ASP A 211 2.33 12.14 26.17
N PHE A 212 3.26 11.22 26.43
CA PHE A 212 3.05 10.16 27.42
C PHE A 212 2.79 10.67 28.85
N ASP A 213 3.41 11.78 29.25
CA ASP A 213 3.12 12.46 30.52
C ASP A 213 1.64 12.80 30.67
N ASN A 214 1.05 13.38 29.61
CA ASN A 214 -0.35 13.80 29.61
C ASN A 214 -1.27 12.58 29.60
N ILE A 215 -0.91 11.54 28.84
CA ILE A 215 -1.65 10.28 28.78
C ILE A 215 -1.70 9.62 30.15
N LEU A 216 -0.53 9.38 30.77
CA LEU A 216 -0.41 8.68 32.04
C LEU A 216 -1.12 9.40 33.20
N ASN A 217 -1.26 10.72 33.10
CA ASN A 217 -1.93 11.55 34.12
C ASN A 217 -3.38 11.91 33.76
N ASN A 218 -3.94 11.40 32.67
CA ASN A 218 -5.33 11.66 32.28
C ASN A 218 -6.27 10.61 32.88
N GLU A 219 -7.01 10.99 33.93
CA GLU A 219 -7.95 10.12 34.65
C GLU A 219 -9.18 9.69 33.81
N ASN A 220 -9.52 10.43 32.74
CA ASN A 220 -10.59 10.02 31.81
C ASN A 220 -10.14 8.88 30.88
N LEU A 221 -8.83 8.71 30.71
CA LEU A 221 -8.23 7.75 29.79
C LEU A 221 -7.63 6.55 30.55
N VAL A 222 -6.83 6.82 31.56
CA VAL A 222 -6.08 5.82 32.34
C VAL A 222 -6.67 5.71 33.72
N LYS A 223 -7.22 4.55 34.06
CA LYS A 223 -7.69 4.28 35.42
C LYS A 223 -6.52 4.30 36.41
N GLN A 224 -6.79 4.75 37.64
CA GLN A 224 -5.79 4.83 38.69
C GLN A 224 -5.09 3.48 38.93
N GLU A 225 -5.84 2.38 38.93
CA GLU A 225 -5.30 1.01 39.10
C GLU A 225 -4.26 0.63 38.03
N TRP A 226 -4.45 1.07 36.77
CA TRP A 226 -3.52 0.79 35.67
C TRP A 226 -2.27 1.67 35.76
N LYS A 227 -2.45 2.92 36.17
CA LYS A 227 -1.34 3.86 36.43
C LYS A 227 -0.45 3.35 37.56
N ASP A 228 -1.05 2.91 38.66
CA ASP A 228 -0.33 2.38 39.82
C ASP A 228 0.43 1.10 39.43
N TYR A 229 -0.18 0.22 38.64
CA TYR A 229 0.49 -0.96 38.09
C TYR A 229 1.71 -0.58 37.24
N TYR A 230 1.57 0.37 36.31
CA TYR A 230 2.67 0.85 35.46
C TYR A 230 3.85 1.38 36.27
N LEU A 231 3.56 2.25 37.25
CA LEU A 231 4.58 2.90 38.08
C LEU A 231 5.30 1.91 39.02
N ASN A 232 4.61 0.88 39.50
CA ASN A 232 5.18 -0.09 40.43
C ASN A 232 5.93 -1.24 39.72
N GLU A 233 5.36 -1.79 38.65
CA GLU A 233 5.86 -3.02 38.01
C GLU A 233 5.94 -2.90 36.48
N GLY A 234 4.90 -2.35 35.86
CA GLY A 234 4.70 -2.46 34.41
C GLY A 234 5.76 -1.78 33.54
N HIS A 235 6.42 -0.73 34.02
CA HIS A 235 7.56 -0.11 33.33
C HIS A 235 8.77 -1.04 33.14
N ASN A 236 8.86 -2.15 33.90
CA ASN A 236 9.89 -3.17 33.70
C ASN A 236 9.52 -4.15 32.58
N ILE A 237 8.23 -4.29 32.28
CA ILE A 237 7.73 -5.08 31.15
C ILE A 237 7.92 -4.30 29.85
N MET A 238 7.41 -3.06 29.82
CA MET A 238 7.49 -2.20 28.66
C MET A 238 7.55 -0.72 29.05
N LYS A 239 8.54 -0.01 28.52
CA LYS A 239 8.69 1.44 28.70
C LYS A 239 8.04 2.18 27.54
N TRP A 240 6.95 2.87 27.83
CA TRP A 240 6.18 3.63 26.84
C TRP A 240 6.62 5.08 26.71
N GLY A 241 7.18 5.65 27.79
CA GLY A 241 7.85 6.94 27.79
C GLY A 241 9.36 6.81 28.01
N LYS A 242 10.02 7.96 28.21
CA LYS A 242 11.42 8.08 28.59
C LYS A 242 11.57 8.12 30.12
N GLY A 243 12.79 7.90 30.58
CA GLY A 243 13.16 7.93 31.99
C GLY A 243 13.46 6.59 32.61
N LEU A 244 13.91 6.62 33.87
CA LEU A 244 14.15 5.42 34.66
C LEU A 244 12.88 4.56 34.70
N LEU A 245 11.74 5.18 34.99
CA LEU A 245 10.42 4.56 35.06
C LEU A 245 9.64 4.65 33.73
N GLY A 246 10.22 5.23 32.66
CA GLY A 246 9.51 5.42 31.39
C GLY A 246 8.26 6.31 31.52
N ASN A 247 8.19 7.21 32.50
CA ASN A 247 6.97 7.93 32.87
C ASN A 247 6.88 9.35 32.31
N TYR A 248 7.84 9.78 31.48
CA TYR A 248 7.79 11.10 30.84
C TYR A 248 7.91 11.06 29.31
N GLY A 249 7.42 12.11 28.67
CA GLY A 249 7.32 12.25 27.25
C GLY A 249 8.68 12.31 26.55
N SER A 250 8.73 11.74 25.35
CA SER A 250 9.84 11.96 24.43
C SER A 250 9.83 13.39 23.89
N LYS A 251 11.01 13.91 23.51
CA LYS A 251 11.08 15.17 22.78
C LYS A 251 10.43 15.00 21.40
N PHE A 252 9.60 15.96 21.02
CA PHE A 252 9.11 16.09 19.65
C PHE A 252 10.27 16.26 18.66
N VAL A 253 10.16 15.58 17.53
CA VAL A 253 11.10 15.66 16.42
C VAL A 253 10.33 15.98 15.14
N PRO A 254 10.71 17.01 14.36
CA PRO A 254 10.11 17.27 13.05
C PRO A 254 10.36 16.14 12.05
N TRP A 255 9.44 15.92 11.10
CA TRP A 255 9.51 14.78 10.16
C TRP A 255 10.76 14.74 9.27
N PHE A 256 11.41 15.89 9.05
CA PHE A 256 12.60 16.00 8.19
C PHE A 256 13.91 15.79 8.95
N GLU A 257 13.88 15.64 10.27
CA GLU A 257 15.07 15.41 11.10
C GLU A 257 15.37 13.91 11.19
N ILE A 258 16.63 13.55 10.91
CA ILE A 258 17.14 12.18 11.01
C ILE A 258 17.78 12.03 12.39
N THR A 259 17.23 11.15 13.24
CA THR A 259 17.62 11.08 14.66
C THR A 259 18.71 10.07 14.98
N ASP A 260 18.77 8.94 14.25
CA ASP A 260 19.62 7.80 14.65
C ASP A 260 20.18 7.01 13.45
N PHE A 261 20.50 7.68 12.33
CA PHE A 261 21.19 7.03 11.21
C PHE A 261 22.73 7.13 11.37
N PRO A 262 23.51 6.03 11.19
CA PRO A 262 23.13 4.69 10.73
C PRO A 262 22.83 3.68 11.85
N ASN A 263 22.87 4.09 13.13
CA ASN A 263 22.76 3.17 14.26
C ASN A 263 21.41 2.44 14.32
N GLY A 264 20.31 3.09 13.96
CA GLY A 264 18.99 2.50 13.81
C GLY A 264 18.97 1.28 12.89
N TRP A 265 19.69 1.37 11.77
CA TRP A 265 19.86 0.24 10.86
C TRP A 265 20.74 -0.85 11.46
N LYS A 266 21.81 -0.48 12.18
CA LYS A 266 22.66 -1.45 12.88
C LYS A 266 21.84 -2.23 13.91
N ASN A 267 21.09 -1.52 14.75
CA ASN A 267 20.24 -2.07 15.81
C ASN A 267 19.17 -3.01 15.24
N PHE A 268 18.55 -2.64 14.11
CA PHE A 268 17.62 -3.54 13.40
C PHE A 268 18.27 -4.84 12.96
N ILE A 269 19.45 -4.75 12.35
CA ILE A 269 20.15 -5.90 11.80
C ILE A 269 20.73 -6.78 12.90
N SER A 270 21.26 -6.19 13.98
CA SER A 270 21.81 -6.92 15.13
C SER A 270 20.72 -7.50 16.03
N GLY A 271 19.47 -7.03 15.90
CA GLY A 271 18.39 -7.35 16.84
C GLY A 271 18.58 -6.72 18.21
N GLU A 272 19.55 -5.80 18.35
CA GLU A 272 19.76 -5.02 19.56
C GLU A 272 18.57 -4.04 19.68
N ARG A 273 17.72 -4.32 20.66
CA ARG A 273 16.72 -3.35 21.11
C ARG A 273 17.50 -2.19 21.71
N GLY A 274 17.54 -1.05 21.01
CA GLY A 274 18.19 0.16 21.48
C GLY A 274 17.73 0.57 22.88
N ASP A 275 18.43 1.52 23.49
CA ASP A 275 18.05 2.10 24.78
C ASP A 275 16.55 2.46 24.79
N PRO A 276 15.87 2.47 25.94
CA PRO A 276 14.42 2.65 26.04
C PRO A 276 13.87 3.97 25.48
N GLY A 277 14.71 4.86 24.93
CA GLY A 277 14.32 6.04 24.16
C GLY A 277 14.45 5.93 22.62
N TYR A 278 14.97 4.82 22.06
CA TYR A 278 15.24 4.61 20.62
C TYR A 278 15.09 3.13 20.18
N ASN A 279 14.18 2.39 20.79
CA ASN A 279 13.73 1.09 20.30
C ASN A 279 12.99 1.15 18.95
N PHE A 280 12.74 -0.02 18.33
CA PHE A 280 11.83 -0.17 17.18
C PHE A 280 10.45 0.45 17.36
N LEU A 281 10.09 0.69 18.61
CA LEU A 281 8.91 1.43 19.04
C LEU A 281 8.96 2.92 18.67
N TYR A 282 10.02 3.46 18.07
CA TYR A 282 10.17 4.88 17.70
C TYR A 282 10.40 5.08 16.20
N ALA A 283 9.60 4.43 15.35
CA ALA A 283 9.74 4.49 13.90
C ALA A 283 8.41 4.87 13.22
N ASP A 284 7.88 6.04 13.53
CA ASP A 284 6.54 6.47 13.08
C ASP A 284 6.52 6.93 11.60
N PHE A 285 7.51 7.70 11.16
CA PHE A 285 7.56 8.33 9.85
C PHE A 285 8.27 7.44 8.81
N PRO A 286 7.66 7.16 7.64
CA PRO A 286 6.28 7.41 7.25
C PRO A 286 5.31 6.33 7.75
N SER A 287 4.00 6.57 7.63
CA SER A 287 2.99 5.61 8.11
C SER A 287 2.94 4.31 7.28
N GLY A 288 3.07 3.17 7.97
CA GLY A 288 2.92 1.82 7.40
C GLY A 288 1.46 1.46 7.11
N HIS A 289 0.54 1.80 8.02
CA HIS A 289 -0.92 1.64 7.89
C HIS A 289 -1.47 2.32 6.64
N MET A 290 -1.00 3.55 6.35
CA MET A 290 -1.39 4.23 5.12
C MET A 290 -0.81 3.48 3.91
N ALA A 291 0.45 3.06 3.95
CA ALA A 291 1.08 2.38 2.83
C ALA A 291 0.43 1.03 2.47
N SER A 292 0.03 0.25 3.48
CA SER A 292 -0.66 -1.02 3.30
C SER A 292 -2.04 -0.84 2.65
N THR A 293 -2.79 0.19 3.05
CA THR A 293 -4.12 0.53 2.50
C THR A 293 -4.05 1.11 1.08
N TYR A 294 -2.91 1.64 0.63
CA TYR A 294 -2.72 2.00 -0.79
C TYR A 294 -2.70 0.80 -1.75
N SER A 295 -2.58 -0.43 -1.24
CA SER A 295 -2.61 -1.65 -2.07
C SER A 295 -3.90 -1.74 -2.90
N VAL A 296 -5.07 -1.54 -2.30
CA VAL A 296 -6.37 -1.54 -2.98
C VAL A 296 -6.49 -0.36 -3.95
N PHE A 297 -6.00 0.83 -3.56
CA PHE A 297 -5.94 1.98 -4.46
C PHE A 297 -5.14 1.65 -5.73
N TYR A 298 -4.03 0.93 -5.62
CA TYR A 298 -3.26 0.48 -6.78
C TYR A 298 -4.03 -0.48 -7.68
N ALA A 299 -4.85 -1.37 -7.12
CA ALA A 299 -5.73 -2.19 -7.95
C ALA A 299 -6.71 -1.32 -8.73
N LEU A 300 -7.35 -0.34 -8.09
CA LEU A 300 -8.24 0.58 -8.79
C LEU A 300 -7.51 1.23 -9.98
N VAL A 301 -6.32 1.79 -9.74
CA VAL A 301 -5.51 2.44 -10.78
C VAL A 301 -5.11 1.49 -11.92
N PHE A 302 -4.61 0.28 -11.63
CA PHE A 302 -4.05 -0.61 -12.66
C PHE A 302 -5.07 -1.52 -13.34
N PHE A 303 -6.16 -1.88 -12.67
CA PHE A 303 -7.21 -2.70 -13.28
C PHE A 303 -8.17 -1.89 -14.14
N TYR A 304 -8.19 -0.56 -13.97
CA TYR A 304 -8.87 0.33 -14.89
C TYR A 304 -8.21 0.33 -16.28
N ASP A 305 -9.01 0.11 -17.33
CA ASP A 305 -8.52 0.07 -18.71
C ASP A 305 -9.27 1.03 -19.64
N LYS A 306 -8.55 2.03 -20.16
CA LYS A 306 -9.06 2.94 -21.18
C LYS A 306 -9.10 2.31 -22.59
N LYS A 307 -8.34 1.25 -22.84
CA LYS A 307 -8.17 0.71 -24.20
C LYS A 307 -9.39 -0.06 -24.71
N LEU A 308 -10.23 -0.56 -23.81
CA LEU A 308 -11.49 -1.22 -24.16
C LEU A 308 -12.70 -0.28 -24.23
N HIS A 309 -12.50 1.05 -24.22
CA HIS A 309 -13.60 2.01 -24.12
C HIS A 309 -14.54 1.76 -22.93
N GLN A 310 -14.07 1.06 -21.89
CA GLN A 310 -14.84 0.86 -20.68
C GLN A 310 -14.89 2.21 -19.94
N ASN A 311 -16.00 2.90 -20.11
CA ASN A 311 -16.35 4.03 -19.28
C ASN A 311 -16.27 3.61 -17.83
N TYR A 312 -15.75 4.49 -16.96
CA TYR A 312 -15.87 4.29 -15.53
C TYR A 312 -17.34 4.07 -15.22
N THR A 313 -17.69 2.86 -14.77
CA THR A 313 -19.05 2.57 -14.36
C THR A 313 -19.33 3.34 -13.08
N LYS A 314 -20.59 3.71 -12.84
CA LYS A 314 -20.99 4.34 -11.57
C LYS A 314 -20.52 3.51 -10.36
N ARG A 315 -20.53 2.17 -10.50
CA ARG A 315 -20.02 1.23 -9.49
C ARG A 315 -18.53 1.40 -9.22
N TYR A 316 -17.72 1.57 -10.26
CA TYR A 316 -16.29 1.82 -10.09
C TYR A 316 -16.05 3.16 -9.38
N ILE A 317 -16.75 4.22 -9.78
CA ILE A 317 -16.61 5.54 -9.14
C ILE A 317 -17.01 5.46 -7.67
N ALA A 318 -18.14 4.80 -7.38
CA ALA A 318 -18.59 4.58 -6.01
C ALA A 318 -17.54 3.82 -5.18
N LEU A 319 -16.96 2.75 -5.72
CA LEU A 319 -15.89 2.00 -5.06
C LEU A 319 -14.64 2.87 -4.82
N PHE A 320 -14.27 3.70 -5.80
CA PHE A 320 -13.15 4.62 -5.66
C PHE A 320 -13.41 5.67 -4.57
N CYS A 321 -14.58 6.34 -4.60
CA CYS A 321 -14.95 7.31 -3.58
C CYS A 321 -15.05 6.68 -2.18
N PHE A 322 -15.62 5.49 -2.08
CA PHE A 322 -15.63 4.71 -0.83
C PHE A 322 -14.21 4.43 -0.34
N TRP A 323 -13.29 4.05 -1.23
CA TRP A 323 -11.91 3.81 -0.83
C TRP A 323 -11.19 5.09 -0.37
N MET A 324 -11.45 6.22 -1.02
CA MET A 324 -10.93 7.52 -0.56
C MET A 324 -11.46 7.87 0.83
N PHE A 325 -12.74 7.63 1.09
CA PHE A 325 -13.34 7.80 2.41
C PHE A 325 -12.69 6.86 3.45
N TYR A 326 -12.49 5.59 3.11
CA TYR A 326 -11.81 4.62 3.97
C TYR A 326 -10.37 5.05 4.31
N LEU A 327 -9.60 5.55 3.34
CA LEU A 327 -8.25 6.10 3.59
C LEU A 327 -8.28 7.29 4.57
N ASN A 328 -9.30 8.15 4.50
CA ASN A 328 -9.47 9.23 5.47
C ASN A 328 -9.80 8.70 6.86
N LEU A 329 -10.64 7.67 6.96
CA LEU A 329 -10.94 7.04 8.25
C LEU A 329 -9.68 6.49 8.88
N VAL A 330 -8.87 5.72 8.14
CA VAL A 330 -7.58 5.21 8.65
C VAL A 330 -6.66 6.36 9.06
N LEU A 331 -6.52 7.41 8.24
CA LEU A 331 -5.74 8.59 8.60
C LEU A 331 -6.22 9.22 9.91
N SER A 332 -7.52 9.49 10.04
CA SER A 332 -8.09 10.11 11.23
C SER A 332 -7.92 9.24 12.47
N THR A 333 -8.12 7.92 12.35
CA THR A 333 -7.97 7.03 13.50
C THR A 333 -6.53 6.95 13.99
N GLN A 334 -5.54 7.01 13.09
CA GLN A 334 -4.12 7.03 13.47
C GLN A 334 -3.72 8.34 14.19
N LEU A 335 -4.33 9.47 13.83
CA LEU A 335 -4.15 10.73 14.56
C LEU A 335 -4.76 10.65 15.96
N ILE A 336 -5.99 10.14 16.03
CA ILE A 336 -6.73 10.00 17.28
C ILE A 336 -5.95 9.11 18.25
N THR A 337 -5.54 7.91 17.82
CA THR A 337 -4.78 6.95 18.64
C THR A 337 -3.35 7.36 18.94
N LYS A 338 -2.94 8.56 18.48
CA LYS A 338 -1.59 9.10 18.67
C LYS A 338 -0.50 8.18 18.07
N THR A 339 -0.85 7.29 17.14
CA THR A 339 0.06 6.39 16.41
C THR A 339 0.77 7.05 15.25
N HIS A 340 0.42 8.27 14.86
CA HIS A 340 1.18 8.98 13.85
C HIS A 340 0.99 10.47 13.99
N TRP A 341 1.97 11.22 13.49
CA TRP A 341 1.80 12.63 13.19
C TRP A 341 1.06 12.84 11.87
N LEU A 342 0.41 14.00 11.71
CA LEU A 342 -0.25 14.32 10.44
C LEU A 342 0.75 14.34 9.30
N SER A 343 1.98 14.82 9.51
CA SER A 343 2.99 14.80 8.45
C SER A 343 3.34 13.39 7.98
N ASP A 344 3.33 12.38 8.87
CA ASP A 344 3.64 10.99 8.51
C ASP A 344 2.58 10.41 7.57
N LEU A 345 1.31 10.68 7.90
CA LEU A 345 0.14 10.17 7.18
C LEU A 345 -0.01 10.88 5.84
N SER A 346 0.12 12.20 5.84
CA SER A 346 0.00 13.04 4.64
C SER A 346 1.18 12.85 3.68
N PHE A 347 2.41 12.66 4.18
CA PHE A 347 3.55 12.26 3.35
C PHE A 347 3.27 10.93 2.65
N THR A 348 2.84 9.91 3.39
CA THR A 348 2.52 8.61 2.79
C THR A 348 1.39 8.73 1.77
N ASN A 349 0.40 9.61 1.99
CA ASN A 349 -0.63 9.87 0.99
C ASN A 349 -0.07 10.48 -0.30
N VAL A 350 0.73 11.54 -0.20
CA VAL A 350 1.39 12.18 -1.35
C VAL A 350 2.24 11.17 -2.11
N LEU A 351 3.06 10.39 -1.38
CA LEU A 351 3.90 9.35 -1.95
C LEU A 351 3.04 8.28 -2.63
N GLY A 352 2.03 7.75 -1.95
CA GLY A 352 1.15 6.69 -2.44
C GLY A 352 0.39 7.08 -3.70
N VAL A 353 -0.05 8.32 -3.83
CA VAL A 353 -0.70 8.82 -5.06
C VAL A 353 0.27 8.87 -6.24
N LEU A 354 1.50 9.34 -6.02
CA LEU A 354 2.51 9.48 -7.07
C LEU A 354 3.18 8.16 -7.45
N TRP A 355 3.22 7.21 -6.51
CA TRP A 355 3.97 5.95 -6.61
C TRP A 355 3.64 5.11 -7.87
N PRO A 356 2.37 4.89 -8.24
CA PRO A 356 2.01 4.17 -9.46
C PRO A 356 2.54 4.81 -10.74
N LEU A 357 2.68 6.15 -10.78
CA LEU A 357 3.10 6.86 -11.99
C LEU A 357 4.56 6.54 -12.34
N GLY A 358 5.43 6.47 -11.32
CA GLY A 358 6.83 6.09 -11.48
C GLY A 358 7.00 4.61 -11.77
N LEU A 359 6.37 3.76 -10.95
CA LEU A 359 6.52 2.31 -11.06
C LEU A 359 5.88 1.72 -12.32
N TYR A 360 4.78 2.28 -12.82
CA TYR A 360 4.16 1.81 -14.06
C TYR A 360 5.16 1.72 -15.21
N LYS A 361 6.01 2.75 -15.37
CA LYS A 361 7.04 2.82 -16.43
C LYS A 361 8.13 1.77 -16.21
N ILE A 362 8.59 1.61 -14.97
CA ILE A 362 9.65 0.68 -14.59
C ILE A 362 9.19 -0.77 -14.77
N ILE A 363 8.00 -1.11 -14.25
CA ILE A 363 7.43 -2.46 -14.31
C ILE A 363 7.18 -2.87 -15.75
N ASN A 364 6.58 -1.99 -16.57
CA ASN A 364 6.40 -2.26 -18.00
C ASN A 364 7.73 -2.58 -18.67
N LYS A 365 8.76 -1.77 -18.44
CA LYS A 365 10.10 -1.96 -19.01
C LYS A 365 10.74 -3.29 -18.61
N ILE A 366 10.65 -3.68 -17.34
CA ILE A 366 11.22 -4.94 -16.83
C ILE A 366 10.45 -6.15 -17.36
N VAL A 367 9.13 -6.19 -17.13
CA VAL A 367 8.29 -7.32 -17.52
C VAL A 367 8.36 -7.54 -19.03
N PHE A 368 8.33 -6.46 -19.79
CA PHE A 368 8.38 -6.55 -21.24
C PHE A 368 9.75 -7.05 -21.75
N LYS A 369 10.86 -6.62 -21.14
CA LYS A 369 12.19 -7.18 -21.44
C LYS A 369 12.21 -8.70 -21.24
N ILE A 370 11.56 -9.20 -20.19
CA ILE A 370 11.47 -10.64 -19.90
C ILE A 370 10.61 -11.36 -20.96
N ILE A 371 9.42 -10.82 -21.29
CA ILE A 371 8.53 -11.38 -22.31
C ILE A 371 9.28 -11.48 -23.65
N CYS A 372 9.90 -10.38 -24.11
CA CYS A 372 10.60 -10.39 -25.39
C CYS A 372 11.78 -11.35 -25.43
N LYS A 373 12.53 -11.44 -24.33
CA LYS A 373 13.61 -12.43 -24.21
C LYS A 373 13.05 -13.85 -24.37
N LYS A 374 11.89 -14.16 -23.79
CA LYS A 374 11.24 -15.47 -23.90
C LYS A 374 10.69 -15.73 -25.31
N ILE A 375 10.04 -14.75 -25.93
CA ILE A 375 9.53 -14.84 -27.31
C ILE A 375 10.68 -15.05 -28.30
N SER A 376 11.76 -14.28 -28.17
CA SER A 376 12.95 -14.39 -29.01
C SER A 376 13.64 -15.75 -28.84
N LYS A 377 13.68 -16.32 -27.63
CA LYS A 377 14.19 -17.68 -27.40
C LYS A 377 13.36 -18.76 -28.12
N ASN A 378 12.07 -18.52 -28.30
CA ASN A 378 11.16 -19.42 -29.00
C ASN A 378 11.07 -19.13 -30.51
N ASN A 379 12.00 -18.35 -31.07
CA ASN A 379 12.05 -17.97 -32.49
C ASN A 379 10.83 -17.23 -33.05
N ILE A 380 9.94 -16.72 -32.18
CA ILE A 380 8.81 -15.91 -32.60
C ILE A 380 9.29 -14.46 -32.84
N GLN A 381 8.85 -13.83 -33.92
CA GLN A 381 9.20 -12.44 -34.21
C GLN A 381 8.47 -11.46 -33.29
N VAL A 382 9.23 -10.59 -32.62
CA VAL A 382 8.71 -9.46 -31.84
C VAL A 382 8.56 -8.25 -32.76
N LYS A 383 7.33 -7.71 -32.87
CA LYS A 383 7.01 -6.55 -33.72
C LYS A 383 6.89 -5.26 -32.91
N GLY A 384 7.63 -4.24 -33.29
CA GLY A 384 7.57 -2.89 -32.73
C GLY A 384 6.70 -1.95 -33.56
N LEU A 385 6.17 -0.93 -32.92
CA LEU A 385 5.47 0.20 -33.52
C LEU A 385 6.13 1.48 -32.99
N VAL A 386 6.73 2.28 -33.86
CA VAL A 386 7.23 3.61 -33.49
C VAL A 386 6.21 4.64 -33.93
N ILE A 387 5.66 5.38 -32.97
CA ILE A 387 4.79 6.53 -33.25
C ILE A 387 5.63 7.79 -33.13
N ILE A 388 5.78 8.53 -34.23
CA ILE A 388 6.48 9.82 -34.25
C ILE A 388 5.42 10.92 -34.18
N ARG A 389 5.53 11.80 -33.19
CA ARG A 389 4.65 12.96 -32.97
C ARG A 389 5.48 14.21 -32.77
N ASN A 390 5.41 15.14 -33.71
CA ASN A 390 6.16 16.40 -33.68
C ASN A 390 7.62 16.15 -33.28
N LYS A 391 7.99 16.68 -32.11
CA LYS A 391 9.31 16.58 -31.51
C LYS A 391 9.48 15.40 -30.53
N SER A 392 8.74 14.32 -30.69
CA SER A 392 8.78 13.17 -29.78
C SER A 392 8.56 11.86 -30.52
N TYR A 393 9.08 10.77 -29.97
CA TYR A 393 8.77 9.42 -30.43
C TYR A 393 8.31 8.55 -29.26
N HIS A 394 7.39 7.65 -29.55
CA HIS A 394 6.94 6.57 -28.67
C HIS A 394 7.28 5.24 -29.32
N LEU A 395 8.17 4.46 -28.71
CA LEU A 395 8.38 3.08 -29.12
C LEU A 395 7.39 2.19 -28.37
N MET A 396 6.54 1.51 -29.11
CA MET A 396 5.60 0.53 -28.61
C MET A 396 5.95 -0.85 -29.14
N VAL A 397 5.56 -1.90 -28.42
CA VAL A 397 5.55 -3.26 -28.99
C VAL A 397 4.15 -3.82 -28.94
N ILE A 398 3.82 -4.55 -29.98
CA ILE A 398 2.56 -5.26 -30.14
C ILE A 398 2.79 -6.74 -29.81
N HIS A 399 2.08 -7.27 -28.81
CA HIS A 399 2.07 -8.70 -28.51
C HIS A 399 0.64 -9.15 -28.16
N ASN A 400 0.12 -10.16 -28.85
CA ASN A 400 -1.24 -10.68 -28.70
C ASN A 400 -2.32 -9.58 -28.72
N GLY A 401 -2.27 -8.68 -29.71
CA GLY A 401 -3.21 -7.55 -29.82
C GLY A 401 -3.00 -6.41 -28.83
N ASN A 402 -2.10 -6.57 -27.85
CA ASN A 402 -1.81 -5.55 -26.84
C ASN A 402 -0.63 -4.66 -27.24
N VAL A 403 -0.82 -3.35 -27.15
CA VAL A 403 0.20 -2.32 -27.41
C VAL A 403 0.86 -1.88 -26.09
N TYR A 404 2.17 -2.08 -25.94
CA TYR A 404 2.93 -1.73 -24.74
C TYR A 404 3.87 -0.56 -25.03
N ASP A 405 3.80 0.53 -24.26
CA ASP A 405 4.72 1.68 -24.40
C ASP A 405 6.03 1.41 -23.65
N LEU A 406 7.16 1.47 -24.36
CA LEU A 406 8.50 1.14 -23.85
C LEU A 406 9.36 2.35 -23.55
N ALA A 407 9.14 3.45 -24.27
CA ALA A 407 9.92 4.66 -24.14
C ALA A 407 9.19 5.82 -24.84
N SER A 408 9.05 6.92 -24.11
CA SER A 408 8.74 8.25 -24.65
C SER A 408 9.98 9.13 -24.49
N ALA A 409 10.38 9.83 -25.55
CA ALA A 409 11.42 10.85 -25.48
C ALA A 409 10.80 12.22 -25.78
N GLY A 410 10.91 13.14 -24.82
CA GLY A 410 10.60 14.56 -25.02
C GLY A 410 11.80 15.32 -25.57
N ILE A 411 11.52 16.22 -26.52
CA ILE A 411 12.42 17.18 -27.19
C ILE A 411 13.35 16.55 -28.26
N PHE A 412 12.87 16.62 -29.50
CA PHE A 412 13.58 16.39 -30.75
C PHE A 412 14.64 17.46 -30.96
N PHE A 413 15.89 17.02 -31.05
CA PHE A 413 16.85 17.67 -31.92
C PHE A 413 16.88 16.86 -33.21
N PRO A 414 16.57 17.46 -34.37
CA PRO A 414 16.52 16.76 -35.65
C PRO A 414 17.96 16.44 -36.06
N VAL A 415 18.50 15.33 -35.56
CA VAL A 415 19.63 14.66 -36.19
C VAL A 415 19.12 13.28 -36.53
N ILE A 416 18.67 13.13 -37.77
CA ILE A 416 18.04 11.93 -38.35
C ILE A 416 18.88 10.66 -38.07
N GLY A 417 20.20 10.78 -37.84
CA GLY A 417 21.07 9.69 -37.40
C GLY A 417 21.03 9.30 -35.90
N LYS A 418 20.76 10.22 -34.95
CA LYS A 418 20.78 9.92 -33.50
C LYS A 418 19.50 9.21 -33.01
N VAL A 419 18.36 9.47 -33.66
CA VAL A 419 17.07 8.83 -33.36
C VAL A 419 17.12 7.35 -33.77
N ASN A 420 17.65 7.05 -34.96
CA ASN A 420 17.89 5.66 -35.40
C ASN A 420 18.77 4.90 -34.41
N LYS A 421 19.87 5.49 -33.93
CA LYS A 421 20.76 4.82 -32.96
C LYS A 421 20.06 4.51 -31.62
N LYS A 422 19.22 5.41 -31.09
CA LYS A 422 18.43 5.13 -29.88
C LYS A 422 17.37 4.05 -30.11
N ILE A 423 16.68 4.09 -31.25
CA ILE A 423 15.69 3.08 -31.62
C ILE A 423 16.37 1.72 -31.81
N GLU A 424 17.51 1.64 -32.50
CA GLU A 424 18.31 0.43 -32.68
C GLU A 424 18.77 -0.16 -31.34
N ILE A 425 19.27 0.67 -30.42
CA ILE A 425 19.63 0.22 -29.07
C ILE A 425 18.41 -0.39 -28.36
N LEU A 426 17.24 0.24 -28.48
CA LEU A 426 16.00 -0.26 -27.89
C LEU A 426 15.53 -1.55 -28.59
N MET A 427 15.63 -1.63 -29.92
CA MET A 427 15.33 -2.85 -30.69
C MET A 427 16.18 -4.01 -30.22
N LYS A 428 17.50 -3.81 -30.10
CA LYS A 428 18.44 -4.81 -29.61
C LYS A 428 18.13 -5.20 -28.17
N LYS A 429 17.85 -4.22 -27.31
CA LYS A 429 17.53 -4.44 -25.89
C LYS A 429 16.23 -5.23 -25.67
N TYR A 430 15.26 -5.07 -26.56
CA TYR A 430 13.94 -5.71 -26.49
C TYR A 430 13.71 -6.76 -27.57
N TYR A 431 14.76 -7.22 -28.24
CA TYR A 431 14.68 -8.27 -29.27
C TYR A 431 13.65 -8.00 -30.38
N ILE A 432 13.40 -6.72 -30.70
CA ILE A 432 12.45 -6.31 -31.74
C ILE A 432 13.11 -6.54 -33.10
N LYS A 433 12.48 -7.36 -33.94
CA LYS A 433 13.00 -7.72 -35.27
C LYS A 433 12.40 -6.90 -36.40
N GLU A 434 11.19 -6.38 -36.21
CA GLU A 434 10.46 -5.58 -37.20
C GLU A 434 9.91 -4.33 -36.52
N ILE A 435 10.02 -3.15 -37.14
CA ILE A 435 9.37 -1.92 -36.69
C ILE A 435 8.46 -1.39 -37.78
N LYS A 436 7.22 -1.08 -37.41
CA LYS A 436 6.34 -0.23 -38.20
C LYS A 436 6.42 1.20 -37.68
N THR A 437 6.71 2.17 -38.55
CA THR A 437 6.70 3.59 -38.19
C THR A 437 5.35 4.20 -38.58
N VAL A 438 4.76 4.98 -37.67
CA VAL A 438 3.54 5.74 -37.92
C VAL A 438 3.82 7.19 -37.55
N GLU A 439 3.80 8.07 -38.55
CA GLU A 439 3.81 9.51 -38.32
C GLU A 439 2.39 9.99 -38.04
N SER A 440 2.18 10.56 -36.86
CA SER A 440 0.91 11.14 -36.45
C SER A 440 0.97 12.64 -36.72
N LYS A 441 0.30 13.08 -37.79
CA LYS A 441 0.03 14.50 -38.04
C LYS A 441 -1.17 14.92 -37.18
N GLU A 442 -0.91 15.30 -35.94
CA GLU A 442 -1.85 15.99 -35.04
C GLU A 442 -1.12 16.54 -33.82
#